data_AF-A0A926ZFH1-F1
#
_entry.id   AF-A0A926ZFH1-F1
#
_cell.length_a   1.000
_cell.length_b   1.000
_cell.length_c   1.000
_cell.angle_alpha   90.00
_cell.angle_beta   90.00
_cell.angle_gamma   90.00
#
_symmetry.space_group_name_H-M   'P 1'
#
loop_
_entity.id
_entity.type
_entity.pdbx_description
1 polymer ?
#
loop_
_entity_poly.entity_id
_entity_poly.type
_entity_poly.pdbx_seq_one_letter_code
_entity_poly.pdbx_strand_id
1 'polypeptide(L)' 'MQLQEVLNLAKQLSPVDKVRLIEQLVPDIEKELVSNQITPTKSLWGLCADLGNAPSAEEIDEARREEWANFPREDI' A
#
# COMPACT_ATOMS: atom_id res chain seq x y z
N MET A 1 7.42 -29.64 7.50
CA MET A 1 7.73 -29.48 8.93
C MET A 1 6.44 -29.10 9.64
N GLN A 2 6.03 -29.88 10.62
CA GLN A 2 4.80 -29.66 11.40
C GLN A 2 5.08 -28.78 12.62
N LEU A 3 4.13 -27.95 13.06
CA LEU A 3 4.31 -27.06 14.22
C LEU A 3 4.78 -27.83 15.48
N GLN A 4 4.26 -29.04 15.70
CA GLN A 4 4.65 -29.86 16.85
C GLN A 4 6.11 -30.30 16.82
N GLU A 5 6.67 -30.55 15.63
CA GLU A 5 8.08 -30.90 15.48
C GLU A 5 8.96 -29.71 15.87
N VAL A 6 8.59 -28.50 15.43
CA VAL A 6 9.29 -27.25 15.77
C VAL A 6 9.23 -26.97 17.27
N LEU A 7 8.06 -27.15 17.89
CA LEU A 7 7.90 -26.95 19.33
C LEU A 7 8.76 -27.93 20.14
N ASN A 8 8.86 -29.18 19.70
CA ASN A 8 9.71 -30.16 20.36
C ASN A 8 11.20 -29.81 20.27
N LEU A 9 11.65 -29.27 19.14
CA LEU A 9 13.01 -28.75 18.98
C LEU A 9 13.26 -27.50 19.84
N ALA A 10 12.33 -26.53 19.81
CA ALA A 10 12.44 -25.31 20.60
C ALA A 10 12.48 -25.60 22.11
N LYS A 11 11.79 -26.65 22.59
CA LYS A 11 11.83 -27.07 23.99
C LYS A 11 13.21 -27.53 24.46
N GLN A 12 14.06 -28.05 23.55
CA GLN A 12 15.41 -28.52 23.86
C GLN A 12 16.43 -27.38 24.03
N LEU A 13 16.08 -26.16 23.65
CA LEU A 13 16.95 -24.99 23.81
C LEU A 13 17.13 -24.60 25.28
N SER A 14 18.26 -23.94 25.56
CA SER A 14 18.48 -23.28 26.85
C SER A 14 17.43 -22.16 27.06
N PRO A 15 17.15 -21.76 28.30
CA PRO A 15 16.22 -20.64 28.56
C PRO A 15 16.60 -19.36 27.81
N VAL A 16 17.90 -19.05 27.70
CA VAL A 16 18.40 -17.86 27.00
C VAL A 16 18.15 -17.97 25.49
N ASP A 17 18.40 -19.15 24.90
CA ASP A 17 18.20 -19.34 23.47
C ASP A 17 16.73 -19.39 23.08
N LYS A 18 15.83 -19.80 23.99
CA LYS A 18 14.39 -19.67 23.81
C LYS A 18 13.97 -18.20 23.70
N VAL A 19 14.53 -17.33 24.56
CA VAL A 19 14.26 -15.89 24.50
C VAL A 19 14.76 -15.32 23.17
N ARG A 20 16.00 -15.65 22.77
CA ARG A 20 16.57 -15.21 21.48
C ARG A 20 15.75 -15.67 20.28
N LEU A 21 15.26 -16.91 20.31
CA LEU A 21 14.38 -17.43 19.25
C LEU A 21 13.10 -16.61 19.14
N ILE A 22 12.48 -16.27 20.28
CA ILE A 22 11.29 -15.42 20.30
C ILE A 22 11.61 -14.02 19.77
N GLU A 23 12.70 -13.39 20.25
CA GLU A 23 13.14 -12.07 19.79
C GLU A 23 13.37 -12.00 18.28
N GLN A 24 13.90 -13.08 17.68
CA GLN A 24 14.12 -13.15 16.24
C GLN A 24 12.83 -13.39 15.44
N LEU A 25 11.86 -14.13 15.98
CA LEU A 25 10.60 -14.45 15.29
C LEU A 25 9.58 -13.31 15.36
N VAL A 26 9.59 -12.50 16.42
CA VAL A 26 8.59 -11.45 16.64
C VAL A 26 8.50 -10.45 15.47
N PRO A 27 9.59 -9.89 14.91
CA PRO A 27 9.52 -8.94 13.80
C PRO A 27 8.87 -9.51 12.53
N ASP A 28 9.15 -10.78 12.23
CA ASP A 28 8.57 -11.46 11.08
C ASP A 28 7.07 -11.65 11.26
N ILE A 29 6.64 -12.06 12.46
CA ILE A 29 5.22 -12.18 12.82
C ILE A 29 4.52 -10.82 12.73
N GLU A 30 5.12 -9.75 13.26
CA GLU A 30 4.56 -8.40 13.18
C GLU A 30 4.35 -7.96 11.73
N LYS A 31 5.34 -8.20 10.86
CA LYS A 31 5.26 -7.86 9.43
C LYS A 31 4.15 -8.65 8.72
N GLU A 32 4.04 -9.94 8.98
CA GLU A 32 2.98 -10.79 8.42
C GLU A 32 1.60 -10.33 8.87
N LEU A 33 1.44 -10.00 10.15
CA LEU A 33 0.18 -9.48 10.70
C LEU A 33 -0.21 -8.13 10.11
N VAL A 34 0.74 -7.21 9.91
CA VAL A 34 0.48 -5.92 9.25
C VAL A 34 0.10 -6.11 7.78
N SER A 35 0.80 -7.00 7.06
CA SER A 35 0.52 -7.26 5.64
C SER A 35 -0.86 -7.91 5.40
N ASN A 36 -1.34 -8.68 6.36
CA ASN A 36 -2.65 -9.34 6.31
C ASN A 36 -3.80 -8.45 6.79
N GLN A 37 -3.52 -7.25 7.30
CA GLN A 37 -4.56 -6.25 7.52
C GLN A 37 -4.92 -5.64 6.16
N ILE A 38 -5.90 -6.26 5.50
CA ILE A 38 -6.61 -5.62 4.38
C ILE A 38 -7.28 -4.38 4.98
N THR A 39 -6.62 -3.24 4.88
CA THR A 39 -7.26 -1.97 5.16
C THR A 39 -8.38 -1.83 4.14
N PRO A 40 -9.64 -1.63 4.56
CA PRO A 40 -10.72 -1.42 3.62
C PRO A 40 -10.36 -0.21 2.76
N THR A 41 -10.20 -0.44 1.45
CA THR A 41 -9.89 0.64 0.52
C THR A 41 -11.06 1.61 0.55
N LYS A 42 -10.78 2.89 0.81
CA LYS A 42 -11.80 3.92 0.67
C LYS A 42 -12.27 3.93 -0.79
N SER A 43 -13.58 3.98 -0.99
CA SER A 43 -14.13 4.20 -2.33
C SER A 43 -13.64 5.54 -2.86
N LEU A 44 -13.19 5.58 -4.12
CA LEU A 44 -12.90 6.83 -4.84
C LEU A 44 -14.18 7.55 -5.26
N TRP A 45 -15.35 6.93 -5.09
CA TRP A 45 -16.62 7.54 -5.38
C TRP A 45 -16.83 8.80 -4.53
N GLY A 46 -17.09 9.93 -5.20
CA GLY A 46 -17.28 11.22 -4.55
C GLY A 46 -16.00 11.98 -4.20
N LEU A 47 -14.82 11.49 -4.62
CA LEU A 47 -13.54 12.19 -4.40
C LEU A 47 -13.54 13.63 -4.95
N CYS A 48 -14.27 13.87 -6.05
CA CYS A 48 -14.37 15.17 -6.70
C CYS A 48 -15.74 15.84 -6.49
N ALA A 49 -16.54 15.40 -5.51
CA ALA A 49 -17.91 15.92 -5.33
C ALA A 49 -17.94 17.41 -4.94
N ASP A 50 -16.86 17.90 -4.33
CA ASP A 50 -16.63 19.29 -3.97
C ASP A 50 -16.26 20.19 -5.17
N LEU A 51 -15.77 19.60 -6.27
CA LEU A 51 -15.44 20.34 -7.50
C LEU A 51 -16.69 20.70 -8.33
N GLY A 52 -17.87 20.23 -7.93
CA GLY A 52 -19.12 20.49 -8.62
C GLY A 52 -19.31 19.63 -9.87
N ASN A 53 -20.03 20.16 -10.86
CA ASN A 53 -20.28 19.43 -12.10
C ASN A 53 -18.99 19.32 -12.91
N ALA A 54 -18.75 18.14 -13.47
CA ALA A 54 -17.67 17.96 -14.43
C ALA A 54 -17.92 18.84 -15.67
N PRO A 55 -16.86 19.43 -16.24
CA PRO A 55 -16.98 20.20 -17.47
C PRO A 55 -17.46 19.34 -18.64
N SER A 56 -18.11 19.98 -19.62
CA SER A 56 -18.52 19.33 -20.86
C SER A 56 -17.30 18.96 -21.72
N ALA A 57 -17.51 18.09 -22.71
CA ALA A 57 -16.45 17.74 -23.65
C ALA A 57 -15.93 18.96 -24.41
N GLU A 58 -16.84 19.87 -24.80
CA GLU A 58 -16.52 21.12 -25.49
C GLU A 58 -15.68 22.05 -24.63
N GLU A 59 -16.02 22.17 -23.34
CA GLU A 59 -15.27 22.98 -22.36
C GLU A 59 -13.85 22.42 -22.15
N ILE A 60 -13.71 21.09 -22.07
CA ILE A 60 -12.40 20.41 -21.96
C ILE A 60 -11.56 20.65 -23.22
N ASP A 61 -12.17 20.57 -24.40
CA ASP A 61 -11.46 20.74 -25.67
C ASP A 61 -11.02 22.20 -25.89
N GLU A 62 -11.81 23.18 -25.45
CA GLU A 62 -11.39 24.59 -25.46
C GLU A 62 -10.25 24.84 -24.50
N ALA A 63 -10.37 24.41 -23.24
CA ALA A 63 -9.29 24.55 -22.26
C ALA A 63 -7.98 23.92 -22.76
N ARG A 64 -8.06 22.75 -23.41
CA ARG A 64 -6.88 22.11 -24.02
C ARG A 64 -6.26 22.99 -25.11
N ARG A 65 -7.07 23.59 -25.99
CA ARG A 65 -6.57 24.50 -27.04
C ARG A 65 -5.88 25.72 -26.46
N GLU A 66 -6.50 26.36 -25.47
CA GLU A 66 -5.97 27.55 -24.80
C GLU A 66 -4.62 27.27 -24.13
N GLU A 67 -4.53 26.20 -23.33
CA GLU A 67 -3.31 25.81 -22.63
C GLU A 67 -2.20 25.42 -23.62
N TRP A 68 -2.53 24.68 -24.67
CA TRP A 68 -1.55 24.19 -25.64
C TRP A 68 -1.14 25.23 -26.69
N ALA A 69 -1.88 26.32 -26.84
CA ALA A 69 -1.54 27.42 -27.76
C ALA A 69 -0.21 28.09 -27.39
N ASN A 70 0.11 28.15 -26.09
CA ASN A 70 1.32 28.79 -25.56
C ASN A 70 2.41 27.79 -25.14
N PHE A 71 2.20 26.49 -25.41
CA PHE A 71 3.15 25.47 -25.01
C PHE A 71 4.40 25.55 -25.92
N PRO A 72 5.61 25.69 -25.35
CA PRO A 72 6.82 25.83 -26.14
C PRO A 72 7.03 24.58 -27.00
N ARG A 73 7.10 24.75 -28.32
CA ARG A 73 7.46 23.70 -29.26
C ARG A 73 8.94 23.83 -29.55
N GLU A 74 9.76 23.12 -28.80
CA GLU A 74 11.23 23.12 -28.98
C GLU A 74 11.67 22.25 -30.18
N ASP A 75 10.71 21.67 -30.92
CA ASP A 75 10.96 20.63 -31.93
C ASP A 75 10.59 21.04 -33.38
N ILE A 76 10.65 22.34 -33.74
CA ILE A 76 10.52 22.79 -35.15
C ILE A 76 11.85 23.37 -35.65
#